data_AF-A0A379WC53-F1
#
_entry.id   AF-A0A379WC53-F1
#
_cell.length_a   1.000
_cell.length_b   1.000
_cell.length_c   1.000
_cell.angle_alpha   90.00
_cell.angle_beta   90.00
_cell.angle_gamma   90.00
#
_symmetry.space_group_name_H-M   'P 1'
#
loop_
_entity.id
_entity.type
_entity.pdbx_description
1 polymer ?
#
loop_
_entity_poly.entity_id
_entity_poly.type
_entity_poly.pdbx_seq_one_letter_code
_entity_poly.pdbx_strand_id
1 'polypeptide(L)'
;MTKLPKFSVALLHPRYWLTWLGIGALWLVVQLPYPVIYKLGCALGHLARRVMKRRAKIAYRNLELCFPEMSAQERHTMVVKNFESVGMGVMETGMAWFWPDRRVNRWMEASGLEHIREVKAQGWGSFW
;
A
#
# COMPACT_ATOMS: atom_id res chain seq x y z
N MET A 1 -15.75 31.03 9.42
CA MET A 1 -16.58 30.33 8.41
C MET A 1 -15.65 29.63 7.42
N THR A 2 -15.46 28.33 7.57
CA THR A 2 -14.65 27.50 6.67
C THR A 2 -15.33 27.45 5.29
N LYS A 3 -14.66 28.01 4.27
CA LYS A 3 -15.10 27.87 2.88
C LYS A 3 -14.86 26.42 2.44
N LEU A 4 -15.84 25.56 2.68
CA LEU A 4 -15.84 24.20 2.14
C LEU A 4 -15.89 24.28 0.60
N PRO A 5 -15.01 23.56 -0.11
CA PRO A 5 -15.06 23.53 -1.57
C PRO A 5 -16.43 22.98 -2.01
N LYS A 6 -17.18 23.80 -2.76
CA LYS A 6 -18.44 23.35 -3.35
C LYS A 6 -18.12 22.36 -4.46
N PHE A 7 -18.76 21.18 -4.41
CA PHE A 7 -18.65 20.18 -5.45
C PHE A 7 -18.99 20.82 -6.81
N SER A 8 -18.00 20.93 -7.69
CA SER A 8 -18.15 21.54 -9.01
C SER A 8 -18.29 20.45 -10.06
N VAL A 9 -19.29 20.59 -10.92
CA VAL A 9 -19.55 19.67 -12.05
C VAL A 9 -18.34 19.59 -13.01
N ALA A 10 -17.41 20.55 -12.94
CA ALA A 10 -16.13 20.50 -13.64
C ALA A 10 -15.25 19.28 -13.26
N LEU A 11 -15.46 18.65 -12.09
CA LEU A 11 -14.76 17.43 -11.67
C LEU A 11 -15.26 16.15 -12.39
N LEU A 12 -16.37 16.24 -13.12
CA LEU A 12 -16.92 15.17 -13.97
C LEU A 12 -16.44 15.27 -15.44
N HIS A 13 -15.52 16.20 -15.75
CA HIS A 13 -14.98 16.33 -17.10
C HIS A 13 -14.34 15.01 -17.56
N PRO A 14 -14.44 14.61 -18.85
CA PRO A 14 -13.87 13.36 -19.39
C PRO A 14 -12.39 13.12 -19.06
N ARG A 15 -11.65 14.18 -18.74
CA ARG A 15 -10.25 14.14 -18.29
C ARG A 15 -10.07 13.43 -16.95
N TYR A 16 -11.07 13.45 -16.07
CA TYR A 16 -11.02 12.84 -14.73
C TYR A 16 -11.70 11.47 -14.67
N TRP A 17 -12.32 11.00 -15.76
CA TRP A 17 -12.96 9.68 -15.79
C TRP A 17 -11.99 8.54 -15.53
N LEU A 18 -10.74 8.61 -15.99
CA LEU A 18 -9.72 7.60 -15.65
C LEU A 18 -9.48 7.52 -14.14
N THR A 19 -9.46 8.66 -13.46
CA THR A 19 -9.29 8.73 -12.00
C THR A 19 -10.50 8.17 -11.27
N TRP A 20 -11.72 8.53 -11.70
CA TRP A 20 -12.96 7.97 -11.16
C TRP A 20 -13.08 6.46 -11.41
N LEU A 21 -12.67 5.97 -12.59
CA LEU A 21 -12.56 4.55 -12.90
C LEU A 21 -11.55 3.86 -11.99
N GLY A 22 -10.38 4.47 -11.75
CA GLY A 22 -9.38 3.94 -10.83
C GLY A 22 -9.91 3.84 -9.39
N ILE A 23 -10.59 4.90 -8.92
CA ILE A 23 -11.21 4.91 -7.59
C ILE A 23 -12.33 3.87 -7.50
N GLY A 24 -13.21 3.80 -8.49
CA GLY A 24 -14.30 2.80 -8.54
C GLY A 24 -13.77 1.37 -8.60
N ALA A 25 -12.71 1.12 -9.38
CA ALA A 25 -12.04 -0.17 -9.43
C ALA A 25 -11.41 -0.51 -8.07
N LEU A 26 -10.74 0.44 -7.42
CA LEU A 26 -10.17 0.25 -6.09
C LEU A 26 -11.26 -0.05 -5.06
N TRP A 27 -12.40 0.65 -5.12
CA TRP A 27 -13.56 0.41 -4.27
C TRP A 27 -14.13 -1.00 -4.46
N LEU A 28 -14.29 -1.44 -5.71
CA LEU A 28 -14.72 -2.82 -6.02
C LEU A 28 -13.73 -3.86 -5.49
N VAL A 29 -12.42 -3.61 -5.66
CA VAL A 29 -11.38 -4.51 -5.18
C VAL A 29 -11.40 -4.62 -3.65
N VAL A 30 -11.61 -3.52 -2.94
CA VAL A 30 -11.62 -3.51 -1.46
C VAL A 30 -12.87 -4.20 -0.88
N GLN A 31 -13.96 -4.35 -1.64
CA GLN A 31 -15.11 -5.15 -1.20
C GLN A 31 -14.84 -6.67 -1.19
N LEU A 32 -13.86 -7.15 -1.96
CA LEU A 32 -13.50 -8.56 -2.07
C LEU A 32 -12.92 -9.11 -0.74
N PRO A 33 -12.97 -10.43 -0.52
CA PRO A 33 -12.34 -11.05 0.64
C PRO A 33 -10.81 -10.90 0.58
N TYR A 34 -10.17 -10.78 1.75
CA TYR A 34 -8.73 -10.55 1.90
C TYR A 34 -7.83 -11.46 1.04
N PRO A 35 -8.08 -12.80 0.92
CA PRO A 35 -7.23 -13.66 0.10
C PRO A 35 -7.21 -13.29 -1.40
N VAL A 36 -8.31 -12.72 -1.91
CA VAL A 36 -8.39 -12.27 -3.30
C VAL A 36 -7.61 -10.99 -3.46
N ILE A 37 -7.75 -10.05 -2.52
CA ILE A 37 -6.99 -8.79 -2.53
C ILE A 37 -5.49 -9.08 -2.43
N TYR A 38 -5.09 -10.04 -1.59
CA TYR A 38 -3.72 -10.51 -1.48
C TYR A 38 -3.16 -11.00 -2.82
N LYS A 39 -3.90 -11.90 -3.50
CA LYS A 39 -3.51 -12.38 -4.84
C LYS A 39 -3.40 -11.27 -5.86
N LEU A 40 -4.32 -10.30 -5.83
CA LEU A 40 -4.29 -9.13 -6.72
C LEU A 40 -3.08 -8.24 -6.42
N GLY A 41 -2.74 -8.02 -5.15
CA GLY A 41 -1.55 -7.24 -4.76
C GLY A 41 -0.25 -7.92 -5.19
N CYS A 42 -0.12 -9.23 -5.00
CA CYS A 42 1.02 -10.00 -5.52
C CYS A 42 1.10 -9.94 -7.05
N ALA A 43 -0.03 -10.12 -7.74
CA ALA A 43 -0.08 -10.04 -9.21
C ALA A 43 0.30 -8.63 -9.71
N LEU A 44 -0.16 -7.59 -9.03
CA LEU A 44 0.21 -6.20 -9.29
C LEU A 44 1.71 -5.98 -9.07
N GLY A 45 2.28 -6.54 -8.01
CA GLY A 45 3.72 -6.52 -7.74
C GLY A 45 4.54 -7.19 -8.84
N HIS A 46 4.10 -8.36 -9.31
CA HIS A 46 4.74 -9.04 -10.45
C HIS A 46 4.64 -8.23 -11.75
N LEU A 47 3.49 -7.62 -12.02
CA LEU A 47 3.31 -6.75 -13.19
C LEU A 47 4.19 -5.51 -13.08
N ALA A 48 4.22 -4.86 -11.92
CA ALA A 48 5.07 -3.73 -11.60
C ALA A 48 6.55 -4.06 -11.81
N ARG A 49 7.01 -5.26 -11.42
CA ARG A 49 8.38 -5.71 -11.69
C ARG A 49 8.67 -5.79 -13.19
N ARG A 50 7.73 -6.27 -14.00
CA ARG A 50 7.89 -6.40 -15.47
C ARG A 50 7.86 -5.05 -16.19
N VAL A 51 7.00 -4.13 -15.74
CA VAL A 51 6.87 -2.78 -16.33
C VAL A 51 8.00 -1.87 -15.86
N MET A 52 8.30 -1.86 -14.56
CA MET A 52 9.32 -0.99 -13.95
C MET A 52 10.71 -1.63 -13.92
N LYS A 53 11.20 -2.12 -15.07
CA LYS A 53 12.50 -2.79 -15.20
C LYS A 53 13.66 -1.99 -14.61
N ARG A 54 13.63 -0.65 -14.74
CA ARG A 54 14.62 0.26 -14.13
C ARG A 54 14.63 0.17 -12.60
N ARG A 55 13.44 0.16 -11.97
CA ARG A 55 13.31 0.03 -10.51
C ARG A 55 13.77 -1.34 -10.05
N ALA A 56 13.46 -2.39 -10.82
CA ALA A 56 13.94 -3.74 -10.53
C ALA A 56 15.46 -3.80 -10.57
N LYS A 57 16.10 -3.23 -11.60
CA LYS A 57 17.57 -3.18 -11.70
C LYS A 57 18.23 -2.46 -10.51
N ILE A 58 17.61 -1.37 -10.02
CA ILE A 58 18.08 -0.66 -8.82
C ILE A 58 17.96 -1.54 -7.58
N ALA A 59 16.82 -2.22 -7.38
CA ALA A 59 16.63 -3.13 -6.25
C ALA A 59 17.65 -4.27 -6.26
N TYR A 60 17.93 -4.86 -7.43
CA TYR A 60 19.01 -5.85 -7.58
C TYR A 60 20.36 -5.27 -7.17
N ARG A 61 20.72 -4.10 -7.70
CA ARG A 61 22.01 -3.48 -7.39
C ARG A 61 22.16 -3.15 -5.90
N ASN A 62 21.11 -2.67 -5.27
CA ASN A 62 21.10 -2.40 -3.83
C ASN A 62 21.31 -3.69 -3.03
N LEU A 63 20.64 -4.79 -3.40
CA LEU A 63 20.81 -6.07 -2.72
C LEU A 63 22.19 -6.70 -2.97
N GLU A 64 22.78 -6.54 -4.15
CA GLU A 64 24.17 -6.95 -4.40
C GLU A 64 25.16 -6.21 -3.51
N LEU A 65 24.95 -4.91 -3.29
CA LEU A 65 25.81 -4.07 -2.47
C LEU A 65 25.61 -4.33 -0.97
N CYS A 66 24.37 -4.49 -0.52
CA CYS A 66 24.05 -4.72 0.89
C CYS A 66 24.29 -6.18 1.33
N PHE A 67 24.16 -7.15 0.42
CA PHE A 67 24.26 -8.58 0.71
C PHE A 67 25.12 -9.33 -0.33
N PRO A 68 26.43 -9.05 -0.38
CA PRO A 68 27.35 -9.67 -1.33
C PRO A 68 27.51 -11.19 -1.14
N GLU A 69 27.24 -11.70 0.07
CA GLU A 69 27.33 -13.13 0.40
C GLU A 69 26.13 -13.97 -0.09
N MET A 70 25.00 -13.33 -0.42
CA MET A 70 23.79 -14.04 -0.85
C MET A 70 23.89 -14.53 -2.29
N SER A 71 23.36 -15.71 -2.60
CA SER A 71 23.33 -16.24 -3.96
C SER A 71 22.42 -15.41 -4.89
N ALA A 72 22.66 -15.46 -6.20
CA ALA A 72 21.83 -14.76 -7.19
C ALA A 72 20.34 -15.17 -7.11
N GLN A 73 20.06 -16.42 -6.75
CA GLN A 73 18.70 -16.95 -6.62
C GLN A 73 17.97 -16.38 -5.39
N GLU A 74 18.67 -16.24 -4.27
CA GLU A 74 18.11 -15.64 -3.06
C GLU A 74 17.86 -14.14 -3.25
N ARG A 75 18.79 -13.43 -3.90
CA ARG A 75 18.61 -12.02 -4.29
C ARG A 75 17.39 -11.86 -5.20
N HIS A 76 17.22 -12.73 -6.21
CA HIS A 76 16.03 -12.71 -7.06
C HIS A 76 14.76 -12.90 -6.25
N THR A 77 14.72 -13.89 -5.35
CA THR A 77 13.57 -14.14 -4.48
C THR A 77 13.24 -12.94 -3.59
N MET A 78 14.25 -12.28 -3.03
CA MET A 78 14.06 -11.05 -2.26
C MET A 78 13.51 -9.90 -3.09
N VAL A 79 14.03 -9.69 -4.30
CA VAL A 79 13.48 -8.68 -5.21
C VAL A 79 12.01 -8.98 -5.53
N VAL A 80 11.69 -10.24 -5.85
CA VAL A 80 10.30 -10.65 -6.12
C VAL A 80 9.39 -10.31 -4.95
N LYS A 81 9.76 -10.72 -3.73
CA LYS A 81 9.02 -10.41 -2.51
C LYS A 81 8.88 -8.91 -2.26
N ASN A 82 9.93 -8.13 -2.50
CA ASN A 82 9.89 -6.68 -2.36
C ASN A 82 8.84 -6.06 -3.28
N PHE A 83 8.78 -6.49 -4.55
CA PHE A 83 7.76 -6.02 -5.48
C PHE A 83 6.35 -6.48 -5.11
N GLU A 84 6.19 -7.71 -4.60
CA GLU A 84 4.91 -8.18 -4.05
C GLU A 84 4.46 -7.31 -2.87
N SER A 85 5.37 -6.95 -1.95
CA SER A 85 5.08 -6.02 -0.85
C SER A 85 4.68 -4.64 -1.36
N VAL A 86 5.34 -4.11 -2.40
CA VAL A 86 4.95 -2.83 -3.02
C VAL A 86 3.55 -2.91 -3.62
N GLY A 87 3.21 -4.00 -4.31
CA GLY A 87 1.86 -4.22 -4.84
C GLY A 87 0.81 -4.36 -3.74
N MET A 88 1.15 -5.05 -2.65
CA MET A 88 0.31 -5.14 -1.45
C MET A 88 0.10 -3.78 -0.79
N GLY A 89 1.11 -2.92 -0.72
CA GLY A 89 0.99 -1.57 -0.15
C GLY A 89 -0.07 -0.70 -0.83
N VAL A 90 -0.25 -0.85 -2.15
CA VAL A 90 -1.34 -0.19 -2.89
C VAL A 90 -2.70 -0.70 -2.42
N MET A 91 -2.83 -2.01 -2.23
CA MET A 91 -4.06 -2.62 -1.74
C MET A 91 -4.36 -2.22 -0.29
N GLU A 92 -3.35 -2.21 0.58
CA GLU A 92 -3.45 -1.78 1.98
C GLU A 92 -3.86 -0.32 2.10
N THR A 93 -3.32 0.54 1.25
CA THR A 93 -3.74 1.95 1.18
C THR A 93 -5.22 2.07 0.82
N GLY A 94 -5.69 1.24 -0.13
CA GLY A 94 -7.11 1.16 -0.47
C GLY A 94 -7.98 0.62 0.67
N MET A 95 -7.51 -0.42 1.36
CA MET A 95 -8.20 -0.94 2.55
C MET A 95 -8.29 0.13 3.64
N ALA A 96 -7.21 0.86 3.92
CA ALA A 96 -7.19 1.90 4.94
C ALA A 96 -8.18 3.05 4.67
N TRP A 97 -8.45 3.36 3.40
CA TRP A 97 -9.44 4.38 3.02
C TRP A 97 -10.88 3.89 3.01
N PHE A 98 -11.14 2.65 2.61
CA PHE A 98 -12.50 2.18 2.35
C PHE A 98 -13.01 1.13 3.34
N TRP A 99 -12.15 0.45 4.11
CA TRP A 99 -12.62 -0.51 5.11
C TRP A 99 -13.05 0.18 6.41
N PRO A 100 -14.16 -0.28 7.01
CA PRO A 100 -14.50 0.10 8.37
C PRO A 100 -13.53 -0.55 9.37
N ASP A 101 -13.24 0.14 10.47
CA ASP A 101 -12.28 -0.30 11.51
C ASP A 101 -12.53 -1.74 12.00
N ARG A 102 -13.80 -2.16 12.07
CA ARG A 102 -14.19 -3.52 12.47
C ARG A 102 -13.60 -4.61 11.59
N ARG A 103 -13.44 -4.34 10.29
CA ARG A 103 -12.90 -5.29 9.31
C ARG A 103 -11.38 -5.29 9.36
N VAL A 104 -10.77 -4.11 9.52
CA VAL A 104 -9.33 -3.95 9.71
C VAL A 104 -8.88 -4.69 10.98
N ASN A 105 -9.53 -4.46 12.12
CA ASN A 105 -9.22 -5.09 13.41
C ASN A 105 -9.39 -6.62 13.42
N ARG A 106 -10.10 -7.20 12.43
CA ARG A 106 -10.22 -8.66 12.30
C ARG A 106 -8.99 -9.29 11.62
N TRP A 107 -8.31 -8.54 10.76
CA TRP A 107 -7.17 -9.02 9.98
C TRP A 107 -5.83 -8.42 10.41
N MET A 108 -5.85 -7.31 11.15
CA MET A 108 -4.67 -6.66 11.69
C MET A 108 -4.62 -6.80 13.21
N GLU A 109 -3.48 -7.26 13.70
CA GLU A 109 -3.14 -7.26 15.10
C GLU A 109 -2.10 -6.16 15.34
N ALA A 110 -2.44 -5.17 16.17
CA ALA A 110 -1.53 -4.08 16.49
C ALA A 110 -0.61 -4.49 17.64
N SER A 111 0.67 -4.72 17.34
CA SER A 111 1.71 -5.03 18.35
C SER A 111 2.56 -3.79 18.67
N GLY A 112 2.99 -3.62 19.93
CA GLY A 112 3.89 -2.54 20.36
C GLY A 112 3.23 -1.22 20.80
N LEU A 113 1.90 -1.19 20.99
CA LEU A 113 1.18 0.00 21.48
C LEU A 113 1.52 0.40 22.92
N GLU A 114 2.22 -0.45 23.66
CA GLU A 114 2.65 -0.25 25.06
C GLU A 114 3.44 1.06 25.23
N HIS A 115 4.49 1.26 24.42
CA HIS A 115 5.37 2.43 24.49
C HIS A 115 4.64 3.73 24.11
N ILE A 116 3.68 3.65 23.18
CA ILE A 116 2.89 4.81 22.75
C ILE A 116 1.92 5.23 23.86
N ARG A 117 1.35 4.27 24.60
CA ARG A 117 0.46 4.54 25.75
C ARG A 117 1.21 5.17 26.90
N GLU A 118 2.45 4.72 27.18
CA GLU A 118 3.31 5.33 28.20
C GLU A 118 3.66 6.78 27.89
N VAL A 119 4.07 7.09 26.66
CA VAL A 119 4.39 8.47 26.26
C VAL A 119 3.15 9.38 26.32
N LYS A 120 1.97 8.85 25.95
CA LYS A 120 0.71 9.60 26.02
C LYS A 120 0.25 9.84 27.48
N ALA A 121 0.53 8.89 28.39
CA ALA A 121 0.26 9.05 29.82
C ALA A 121 1.18 10.07 30.51
N GLN A 122 2.38 10.30 29.97
CA GLN A 122 3.34 11.29 30.48
C GLN A 122 3.02 12.73 30.05
N GLY A 123 1.92 12.98 29.31
CA GLY A 123 1.47 14.33 28.96
C GLY A 123 2.26 15.00 27.82
N TRP A 124 3.18 14.28 27.18
CA TRP A 124 3.86 14.74 25.98
C TRP A 124 2.90 14.53 24.82
N GLY A 125 2.33 15.63 24.32
CA GLY A 125 1.40 15.61 23.19
C GLY A 125 1.97 14.77 22.05
N SER A 126 1.30 13.68 21.74
CA SER A 126 1.55 12.89 20.54
C SER A 126 1.20 13.77 19.35
N PHE A 127 2.21 14.44 18.77
CA PHE A 127 2.09 15.14 17.50
C PHE A 127 1.72 14.12 16.43
N TRP A 128 0.44 14.12 16.06
CA TRP A 128 -0.11 13.60 14.82
C TRP A 128 -0.96 14.70 14.20
#